data_AF-A0A558GLR5-F1
#
_entry.id   AF-A0A558GLR5-F1
#
_cell.length_a   1.000
_cell.length_b   1.000
_cell.length_c   1.000
_cell.angle_alpha   90.00
_cell.angle_beta   90.00
_cell.angle_gamma   90.00
#
_symmetry.space_group_name_H-M   'P 1'
#
loop_
_entity.id
_entity.type
_entity.pdbx_description
1 polymer ?
#
loop_
_entity_poly.entity_id
_entity_poly.type
_entity_poly.pdbx_seq_one_letter_code
_entity_poly.pdbx_strand_id
1 'polypeptide(L)'
;MYTPIPGMSHLQLYVAPQRIRYEREPTARDLATREEIRGLVVIVLEVAAALRPLSHLNNPRFAPEITKHVRAWRKAQAAAESHGGMTLRSLHARSNGEFFGSVLLGSTRRAFTGAATGRHLRSFRLLSGGLQTH
;
A
#
# COMPACT_ATOMS: atom_id res chain seq x y z
N MET A 1 -6.50 -14.63 -30.49
CA MET A 1 -6.07 -14.05 -31.78
C MET A 1 -4.56 -13.96 -31.76
N TYR A 2 -3.86 -14.30 -32.86
CA TYR A 2 -2.41 -14.18 -32.92
C TYR A 2 -2.03 -12.88 -33.64
N THR A 3 -1.12 -12.10 -33.08
CA THR A 3 -0.61 -10.86 -33.68
C THR A 3 0.88 -10.99 -33.98
N PRO A 4 1.37 -10.59 -35.17
CA PRO A 4 2.78 -10.67 -35.51
C PRO A 4 3.62 -9.75 -34.61
N ILE A 5 4.82 -10.17 -34.27
CA ILE A 5 5.79 -9.33 -33.54
C ILE A 5 6.63 -8.56 -34.58
N PRO A 6 6.64 -7.21 -34.57
CA PRO A 6 7.44 -6.43 -35.51
C PRO A 6 8.92 -6.83 -35.49
N GLY A 7 9.51 -7.06 -36.67
CA GLY A 7 10.91 -7.48 -36.81
C GLY A 7 11.18 -8.98 -36.66
N MET A 8 10.16 -9.81 -36.42
CA MET A 8 10.29 -11.27 -36.28
C MET A 8 9.33 -12.00 -37.23
N SER A 9 9.87 -12.62 -38.28
CA SER A 9 9.05 -13.26 -39.33
C SER A 9 8.37 -14.56 -38.90
N HIS A 10 8.84 -15.20 -37.83
CA HIS A 10 8.38 -16.54 -37.40
C HIS A 10 7.73 -16.56 -36.02
N LEU A 11 7.60 -15.40 -35.36
CA LEU A 11 7.02 -15.32 -34.02
C LEU A 11 5.68 -14.58 -34.04
N GLN A 12 4.69 -15.19 -33.39
CA GLN A 12 3.38 -14.61 -33.21
C GLN A 12 3.03 -14.56 -31.72
N LEU A 13 2.51 -13.41 -31.27
CA LEU A 13 2.02 -13.23 -29.92
C LEU A 13 0.57 -13.72 -29.85
N TYR A 14 0.29 -14.67 -28.97
CA TYR A 14 -1.09 -15.02 -28.65
C TYR A 14 -1.73 -13.91 -27.80
N VAL A 15 -2.73 -13.25 -28.36
CA VAL A 15 -3.60 -12.29 -27.68
C VAL A 15 -4.90 -12.99 -27.32
N ALA A 16 -5.08 -13.27 -26.03
CA ALA A 16 -6.33 -13.83 -25.52
C ALA A 16 -7.50 -12.87 -25.84
N PRO A 17 -8.61 -13.35 -26.45
CA PRO A 17 -9.74 -12.50 -26.85
C PRO A 17 -10.43 -11.82 -25.65
N GLN A 18 -10.35 -12.44 -24.48
CA GLN A 18 -10.76 -11.85 -23.21
C GLN A 18 -9.56 -11.87 -22.27
N ARG A 19 -9.10 -10.68 -21.89
CA ARG A 19 -8.24 -10.57 -20.71
C ARG A 19 -9.09 -10.91 -19.50
N ILE A 20 -8.88 -12.07 -18.91
CA ILE A 20 -9.54 -12.45 -17.66
C ILE A 20 -9.03 -11.46 -16.60
N ARG A 21 -9.86 -10.49 -16.24
CA ARG A 21 -9.64 -9.64 -15.06
C ARG A 21 -10.10 -10.43 -13.85
N TYR A 22 -9.15 -10.96 -13.09
CA TYR A 22 -9.39 -11.57 -11.77
C TYR A 22 -9.63 -10.51 -10.68
N GLU A 23 -10.28 -9.39 -11.01
CA GLU A 23 -10.63 -8.38 -10.03
C GLU A 23 -11.92 -8.82 -9.34
N ARG A 24 -11.77 -9.35 -8.13
CA ARG A 24 -12.91 -9.58 -7.23
C ARG A 24 -13.52 -8.23 -6.86
N GLU A 25 -14.81 -8.05 -7.12
CA GLU A 25 -15.53 -6.87 -6.64
C GLU A 25 -15.56 -6.84 -5.10
N PRO A 26 -15.31 -5.67 -4.46
CA PRO A 26 -15.38 -5.56 -3.01
C PRO A 26 -16.79 -5.89 -2.51
N THR A 27 -16.90 -6.78 -1.54
CA THR A 27 -18.17 -7.01 -0.85
C THR A 27 -18.49 -5.85 0.11
N ALA A 28 -19.75 -5.72 0.53
CA ALA A 28 -20.15 -4.73 1.54
C ALA A 28 -19.33 -4.84 2.83
N ARG A 29 -18.94 -6.06 3.23
CA ARG A 29 -18.07 -6.28 4.40
C ARG A 29 -16.64 -5.79 4.15
N ASP A 30 -16.10 -6.01 2.97
CA ASP A 30 -14.78 -5.48 2.59
C ASP A 30 -14.75 -3.94 2.68
N LEU A 31 -15.82 -3.28 2.21
CA LEU A 31 -15.98 -1.83 2.31
C LEU A 31 -16.12 -1.34 3.76
N ALA A 32 -16.92 -2.04 4.59
CA ALA A 32 -17.05 -1.71 6.01
C ALA A 32 -15.69 -1.81 6.73
N THR A 33 -14.97 -2.92 6.55
CA THR A 33 -13.62 -3.09 7.11
C THR A 33 -12.68 -2.00 6.63
N ARG A 34 -12.75 -1.61 5.35
CA ARG A 34 -11.94 -0.52 4.80
C ARG A 34 -12.18 0.79 5.54
N GLU A 35 -13.42 1.21 5.72
CA GLU A 35 -13.72 2.48 6.39
C GLU A 35 -13.35 2.44 7.89
N GLU A 36 -13.53 1.29 8.56
CA GLU A 36 -13.14 1.12 9.96
C GLU A 36 -11.64 1.34 10.20
N ILE A 37 -10.79 0.82 9.30
CA ILE A 37 -9.33 0.86 9.45
C ILE A 37 -8.70 2.10 8.80
N ARG A 38 -9.39 2.77 7.88
CA ARG A 38 -8.85 3.85 7.04
C ARG A 38 -8.13 4.90 7.87
N GLY A 39 -8.77 5.40 8.94
CA GLY A 39 -8.17 6.42 9.80
C GLY A 39 -6.87 5.96 10.47
N LEU A 40 -6.80 4.70 10.89
CA LEU A 40 -5.60 4.14 11.52
C LEU A 40 -4.46 3.99 10.50
N VAL A 41 -4.77 3.51 9.29
CA VAL A 41 -3.80 3.40 8.21
C VAL A 41 -3.25 4.77 7.82
N VAL A 42 -4.11 5.80 7.72
CA VAL A 42 -3.69 7.18 7.44
C VAL A 42 -2.75 7.70 8.53
N ILE A 43 -3.05 7.49 9.82
CA ILE A 43 -2.15 7.89 10.91
C ILE A 43 -0.77 7.25 10.76
N VAL A 44 -0.70 5.94 10.50
CA VAL A 44 0.58 5.24 10.33
C VAL A 44 1.37 5.82 9.15
N LEU A 45 0.70 6.10 8.04
CA LEU A 45 1.32 6.67 6.84
C LEU A 45 1.78 8.12 7.05
N GLU A 46 1.01 8.96 7.75
CA GLU A 46 1.41 10.33 8.09
C GLU A 46 2.61 10.34 9.04
N VAL A 47 2.66 9.42 10.01
CA VAL A 47 3.83 9.26 10.88
C VAL A 47 5.04 8.80 10.07
N ALA A 48 4.86 7.85 9.14
CA ALA A 48 5.93 7.41 8.24
C ALA A 48 6.44 8.53 7.33
N ALA A 49 5.57 9.45 6.93
CA ALA A 49 5.87 10.66 6.16
C ALA A 49 6.42 11.82 7.03
N ALA A 50 6.62 11.62 8.33
CA ALA A 50 7.01 12.65 9.30
C ALA A 50 6.04 13.85 9.41
N LEU A 51 4.79 13.71 8.96
CA LEU A 51 3.73 14.71 9.11
C LEU A 51 3.07 14.65 10.50
N ARG A 52 3.28 13.55 11.22
CA ARG A 52 2.84 13.35 12.61
C ARG A 52 3.97 12.79 13.47
N PRO A 53 3.98 13.09 14.78
CA PRO A 53 5.00 12.55 15.68
C PRO A 53 4.82 11.04 15.88
N LEU A 54 5.94 10.33 16.11
CA LEU A 54 5.93 8.88 16.37
C LEU A 54 5.08 8.49 17.59
N SER A 55 4.90 9.41 18.56
CA SER A 55 4.09 9.19 19.76
C SER A 55 2.62 8.90 19.45
N HIS A 56 2.09 9.28 18.28
CA HIS A 56 0.73 8.93 17.88
C HIS A 56 0.54 7.42 17.66
N LEU A 57 1.62 6.67 17.49
CA LEU A 57 1.59 5.20 17.44
C LEU A 57 1.68 4.56 18.83
N ASN A 58 1.89 5.34 19.91
CA ASN A 58 1.86 4.86 21.29
C ASN A 58 0.41 4.72 21.78
N ASN A 59 -0.41 3.98 21.04
CA ASN A 59 -1.81 3.74 21.35
C ASN A 59 -2.09 2.23 21.22
N PRO A 60 -2.89 1.61 22.10
CA PRO A 60 -3.19 0.17 22.04
C PRO A 60 -3.83 -0.29 20.71
N ARG A 61 -4.35 0.64 19.90
CA ARG A 61 -4.83 0.37 18.54
C ARG A 61 -3.72 0.02 17.54
N PHE A 62 -2.45 0.19 17.88
CA PHE A 62 -1.32 -0.16 17.04
C PHE A 62 -0.43 -1.20 17.74
N ALA A 63 -0.15 -2.30 17.06
CA ALA A 63 0.83 -3.26 17.54
C ALA A 63 2.23 -2.62 17.66
N PRO A 64 3.03 -2.92 18.71
CA PRO A 64 4.34 -2.31 18.94
C PRO A 64 5.32 -2.45 17.75
N GLU A 65 5.18 -3.52 16.98
CA GLU A 65 5.98 -3.82 15.79
C GLU A 65 5.80 -2.76 14.70
N ILE A 66 4.61 -2.14 14.62
CA ILE A 66 4.31 -1.06 13.68
C ILE A 66 5.19 0.14 13.99
N THR A 67 5.27 0.55 15.26
CA THR A 67 6.11 1.66 15.70
C THR A 67 7.59 1.39 15.41
N LYS A 68 8.06 0.16 15.64
CA LYS A 68 9.44 -0.26 15.32
C LYS A 68 9.72 -0.16 13.83
N HIS A 69 8.83 -0.70 12.98
CA HIS A 69 8.95 -0.64 11.52
C HIS A 69 8.96 0.80 11.01
N VAL A 70 8.01 1.62 11.44
CA VAL A 70 7.89 3.02 10.99
C VAL A 70 9.09 3.85 11.45
N ARG A 71 9.61 3.63 12.66
CA ARG A 71 10.83 4.28 13.13
C ARG A 71 12.03 3.93 12.25
N ALA A 72 12.22 2.65 11.93
CA ALA A 72 13.29 2.21 11.05
C ALA A 72 13.14 2.78 9.63
N TRP A 73 11.91 2.78 9.09
CA TRP A 73 11.58 3.39 7.80
C TRP A 73 11.97 4.87 7.75
N ARG A 74 11.57 5.66 8.75
CA ARG A 74 11.90 7.09 8.83
C ARG A 74 13.40 7.33 8.86
N LYS A 75 14.15 6.52 9.62
CA LYS A 75 15.61 6.62 9.66
C LYS A 75 16.24 6.37 8.29
N ALA A 76 15.72 5.39 7.54
CA ALA A 76 16.19 5.10 6.18
C ALA A 76 15.84 6.21 5.19
N GLN A 77 14.67 6.84 5.31
CA GLN A 77 14.24 7.93 4.41
C GLN A 77 14.92 9.27 4.72
N ALA A 78 15.26 9.55 5.98
CA ALA A 78 15.99 10.76 6.36
C ALA A 78 17.37 10.85 5.68
N ALA A 79 18.00 9.71 5.43
CA ALA A 79 19.25 9.63 4.66
C ALA A 79 19.07 9.93 3.15
N ALA A 80 17.83 9.95 2.66
CA ALA A 80 17.49 10.12 1.24
C ALA A 80 16.77 11.47 0.95
N GLU A 81 16.89 12.46 1.85
CA GLU A 81 16.38 13.85 1.71
C GLU A 81 14.90 13.99 1.30
N SER A 82 14.07 12.98 1.57
CA SER A 82 12.68 12.96 1.12
C SER A 82 11.78 13.81 2.01
N HIS A 83 11.80 15.13 1.80
CA HIS A 83 10.83 16.07 2.34
C HIS A 83 9.68 16.20 1.35
N GLY A 84 8.49 15.74 1.72
CA GLY A 84 7.34 15.83 0.84
C GLY A 84 6.04 15.41 1.50
N GLY A 85 4.93 15.80 0.89
CA GLY A 85 3.60 15.48 1.37
C GLY A 85 3.28 13.97 1.32
N MET A 86 2.14 13.62 1.90
CA MET A 86 1.57 12.28 1.84
C MET A 86 0.23 12.35 1.11
N THR A 87 0.01 11.42 0.17
CA THR A 87 -1.31 11.24 -0.45
C THR A 87 -1.63 9.76 -0.56
N LEU A 88 -2.67 9.31 0.13
CA LEU A 88 -3.19 7.95 -0.02
C LEU A 88 -3.78 7.79 -1.42
N ARG A 89 -3.24 6.86 -2.22
CA ARG A 89 -3.69 6.62 -3.61
C ARG A 89 -4.71 5.50 -3.69
N SER A 90 -4.51 4.44 -2.91
CA SER A 90 -5.46 3.36 -2.81
C SER A 90 -5.40 2.71 -1.44
N LEU A 91 -6.55 2.21 -0.99
CA LEU A 91 -6.68 1.36 0.18
C LEU A 91 -7.73 0.31 -0.14
N HIS A 92 -7.33 -0.94 -0.06
CA HIS A 92 -8.18 -2.11 -0.20
C HIS A 92 -8.14 -2.86 1.12
N ALA A 93 -9.29 -3.38 1.54
CA ALA A 93 -9.40 -4.22 2.70
C ALA A 93 -10.18 -5.48 2.32
N ARG A 94 -9.97 -6.53 3.09
CA ARG A 94 -10.73 -7.78 3.03
C ARG A 94 -11.47 -7.95 4.35
N SER A 95 -12.60 -8.65 4.31
CA SER A 95 -13.42 -8.92 5.50
C SER A 95 -12.70 -9.70 6.61
N ASN A 96 -11.58 -10.36 6.30
CA ASN A 96 -10.71 -11.02 7.27
C ASN A 96 -9.74 -10.05 7.99
N GLY A 97 -9.77 -8.76 7.64
CA GLY A 97 -8.92 -7.73 8.24
C GLY A 97 -7.60 -7.47 7.51
N GLU A 98 -7.28 -8.22 6.44
CA GLU A 98 -6.13 -7.91 5.60
C GLU A 98 -6.37 -6.62 4.82
N PHE A 99 -5.33 -5.81 4.68
CA PHE A 99 -5.41 -4.59 3.88
C PHE A 99 -4.11 -4.30 3.14
N PHE A 100 -4.22 -3.62 2.01
CA PHE A 100 -3.10 -3.23 1.19
C PHE A 100 -3.45 -2.03 0.33
N GLY A 101 -2.44 -1.36 -0.19
CA GLY A 101 -2.67 -0.19 -0.99
C GLY A 101 -1.40 0.49 -1.43
N SER A 102 -1.56 1.73 -1.88
CA SER A 102 -0.44 2.55 -2.29
C SER A 102 -0.58 3.97 -1.77
N VAL A 103 0.56 4.55 -1.46
CA VAL A 103 0.70 5.91 -0.96
C VAL A 103 1.74 6.62 -1.82
N LEU A 104 1.52 7.90 -2.07
CA LEU A 104 2.54 8.78 -2.59
C LEU A 104 3.21 9.48 -1.40
N LEU A 105 4.52 9.29 -1.24
CA LEU A 105 5.35 9.93 -0.23
C LEU A 105 6.35 10.84 -0.95
N GLY A 106 6.17 12.15 -0.84
CA GLY A 106 6.83 13.10 -1.73
C GLY A 106 6.52 12.80 -3.19
N SER A 107 7.56 12.53 -3.99
CA SER A 107 7.43 12.13 -5.40
C SER A 107 7.38 10.61 -5.61
N THR A 108 7.58 9.80 -4.56
CA THR A 108 7.73 8.35 -4.72
C THR A 108 6.47 7.60 -4.35
N ARG A 109 5.93 6.81 -5.29
CA ARG A 109 4.84 5.87 -5.00
C ARG A 109 5.39 4.65 -4.27
N ARG A 110 4.81 4.33 -3.12
CA ARG A 110 5.13 3.16 -2.30
C ARG A 110 3.89 2.32 -2.08
N ALA A 111 4.07 1.01 -2.09
CA ALA A 111 3.03 0.08 -1.68
C ALA A 111 3.11 -0.17 -0.16
N PHE A 112 1.98 -0.53 0.43
CA PHE A 112 1.91 -0.97 1.82
C PHE A 112 0.94 -2.14 1.96
N THR A 113 1.10 -2.89 3.04
CA THR A 113 0.23 -4.00 3.42
C THR A 113 0.17 -4.14 4.95
N GLY A 114 -0.85 -4.81 5.45
CA GLY A 114 -1.00 -5.10 6.87
C GLY A 114 -2.25 -5.93 7.17
N ALA A 115 -2.47 -6.13 8.46
CA ALA A 115 -3.65 -6.82 8.99
C ALA A 115 -4.23 -6.07 10.18
N ALA A 116 -5.55 -6.14 10.32
CA ALA A 116 -6.32 -5.50 11.36
C ALA A 116 -7.32 -6.46 12.01
N THR A 117 -7.74 -6.14 13.23
CA THR A 117 -8.85 -6.81 13.92
C THR A 117 -9.76 -5.73 14.48
N GLY A 118 -10.88 -5.48 13.79
CA GLY A 118 -11.71 -4.30 14.04
C GLY A 118 -10.87 -3.02 13.98
N ARG A 119 -10.95 -2.18 15.02
CA ARG A 119 -10.21 -0.90 15.10
C ARG A 119 -8.80 -1.02 15.69
N HIS A 120 -8.13 -2.14 15.47
CA HIS A 120 -6.74 -2.38 15.90
C HIS A 120 -5.91 -2.87 14.71
N LEU A 121 -4.79 -2.18 14.42
CA LEU A 121 -3.82 -2.65 13.43
C LEU A 121 -2.85 -3.63 14.11
N ARG A 122 -2.85 -4.87 13.64
CA ARG A 122 -1.99 -5.96 14.11
C ARG A 122 -0.64 -5.97 13.43
N SER A 123 -0.60 -5.56 12.18
CA SER A 123 0.63 -5.42 11.42
C SER A 123 0.51 -4.33 10.37
N PHE A 124 1.64 -3.74 10.02
CA PHE A 124 1.74 -2.78 8.94
C PHE A 124 3.17 -2.79 8.39
N ARG A 125 3.31 -2.79 7.08
CA ARG A 125 4.60 -2.72 6.40
C ARG A 125 4.50 -1.83 5.16
N LEU A 126 5.40 -0.87 5.09
CA LEU A 126 5.75 -0.18 3.84
C LEU A 126 6.75 -1.03 3.06
N LEU A 127 6.51 -1.17 1.76
CA LEU A 127 7.31 -1.99 0.88
C LEU A 127 8.41 -1.14 0.22
N SER A 128 9.64 -1.64 0.27
CA SER A 128 10.84 -0.92 -0.19
C SER A 128 11.04 -0.98 -1.72
N GLY A 129 10.26 -1.78 -2.45
CA GLY A 129 10.27 -1.82 -3.91
C GLY A 129 9.61 -0.56 -4.49
N GLY A 130 10.40 0.32 -5.10
CA GLY A 130 9.84 1.44 -5.86
C GLY A 130 9.30 0.91 -7.20
N LEU A 131 8.03 1.15 -7.49
CA LEU A 131 7.61 1.21 -8.89
C LEU A 131 8.15 2.54 -9.41
N GLN A 132 9.26 2.52 -10.16
CA GLN A 132 9.65 3.70 -10.92
C GLN A 132 8.53 3.94 -11.94
N THR A 133 7.80 5.04 -11.76
CA THR A 133 6.94 5.56 -12.82
C THR A 133 7.87 6.26 -13.80
N HIS A 134 8.10 5.64 -14.96
CA HIS A 134 8.66 6.28 -16.14
C HIS A 134 7.73 7.38 -16.65
#